data_AF-A0A7K4IMG5-F1
#
_entry.id   AF-A0A7K4IMG5-F1
#
_cell.length_a   1.000
_cell.length_b   1.000
_cell.length_c   1.000
_cell.angle_alpha   90.00
_cell.angle_beta   90.00
_cell.angle_gamma   90.00
#
_symmetry.space_group_name_H-M   'P 1'
#
loop_
_entity.id
_entity.type
_entity.pdbx_description
1 polymer ?
#
loop_
_entity_poly.entity_id
_entity_poly.type
_entity_poly.pdbx_seq_one_letter_code
_entity_poly.pdbx_strand_id
1 'polypeptide(L)'
;MRLLKNKKGLSVVVTTLIILVVSVLLATVVTFYAINVTTTRVQEESIQIYKMHTWHNGTNFAETTFLIINTGGRDLVIDKIAVRGQESAWASVYYNKTTDTINNDLPYITPNADSTLTGKNVTLGSNTYALTQASDDLILKSAWSMIVYITNPDHISVSDIGVTVGITVFTANAQYYKEGNVEASS
;
A
#
# COMPACT_ATOMS: atom_id res chain seq x y z
N MET A 1 21.98 -46.01 63.07
CA MET A 1 21.64 -44.65 62.59
C MET A 1 22.75 -44.14 61.65
N ARG A 2 22.76 -44.49 60.36
CA ARG A 2 23.83 -44.10 59.42
C ARG A 2 23.38 -43.95 57.95
N LEU A 3 22.13 -43.57 57.71
CA LEU A 3 21.56 -43.39 56.37
C LEU A 3 21.51 -41.92 55.88
N LEU A 4 21.96 -40.95 56.69
CA LEU A 4 21.79 -39.51 56.39
C LEU A 4 22.99 -38.85 55.68
N LYS A 5 24.09 -39.56 55.39
CA LYS A 5 25.31 -38.97 54.79
C LYS A 5 25.33 -38.89 53.25
N ASN A 6 24.39 -39.54 52.54
CA ASN A 6 24.38 -39.57 51.06
C ASN A 6 23.47 -38.54 50.38
N LYS A 7 22.77 -37.66 51.13
CA LYS A 7 21.88 -36.63 50.54
C LYS A 7 22.61 -35.51 49.79
N LYS A 8 23.91 -35.30 50.04
CA LYS A 8 24.69 -34.21 49.41
C LYS A 8 24.94 -34.43 47.91
N GLY A 9 25.12 -35.68 47.46
CA GLY A 9 25.28 -35.98 46.03
C GLY A 9 23.98 -35.82 45.23
N LEU A 10 22.84 -36.17 45.85
CA LEU A 10 21.52 -36.05 45.22
C LEU A 10 21.10 -34.58 45.03
N SER A 11 21.49 -33.68 45.93
CA SER A 11 21.14 -32.25 45.83
C SER A 11 21.70 -31.60 44.56
N VAL A 12 22.92 -31.95 44.15
CA VAL A 12 23.55 -31.42 42.93
C VAL A 12 22.77 -31.89 41.69
N VAL A 13 22.43 -33.18 41.64
CA VAL A 13 21.65 -33.78 40.53
C VAL A 13 20.26 -33.14 40.43
N VAL A 14 19.59 -32.92 41.57
CA VAL A 14 18.27 -32.27 41.60
C VAL A 14 18.38 -30.82 41.12
N THR A 15 19.38 -30.06 41.57
CA THR A 15 19.57 -28.69 41.07
C THR A 15 19.86 -28.65 39.56
N THR A 16 20.65 -29.58 39.02
CA THR A 16 20.90 -29.66 37.58
C THR A 16 19.65 -30.03 36.78
N LEU A 17 18.79 -30.90 37.31
CA LEU A 17 17.51 -31.24 36.68
C LEU A 17 16.53 -30.06 36.69
N ILE A 18 16.46 -29.32 37.80
CA ILE A 18 15.61 -28.12 37.90
C ILE A 18 16.08 -27.08 36.87
N ILE A 19 17.38 -26.79 36.81
CA ILE A 19 17.93 -25.83 35.84
C ILE A 19 17.64 -26.29 34.42
N LEU A 20 17.83 -27.57 34.12
CA LEU A 20 17.57 -28.14 32.79
C LEU A 20 16.09 -27.93 32.41
N VAL A 21 15.16 -28.33 33.26
CA VAL A 21 13.72 -28.18 32.99
C VAL A 21 13.33 -26.72 32.84
N VAL A 22 13.76 -25.84 33.74
CA VAL A 22 13.45 -24.40 33.66
C VAL A 22 14.05 -23.78 32.40
N SER A 23 15.28 -24.13 32.03
CA SER A 23 15.91 -23.62 30.81
C SER A 23 15.15 -24.02 29.54
N VAL A 24 14.68 -25.27 29.46
CA VAL A 24 13.90 -25.76 28.31
C VAL A 24 12.54 -25.07 28.25
N LEU A 25 11.86 -24.90 29.39
CA LEU A 25 10.57 -24.20 29.45
C LEU A 25 10.68 -22.72 29.06
N LEU A 26 11.73 -22.02 29.52
CA LEU A 26 11.95 -20.63 29.13
C LEU A 26 12.32 -20.51 27.65
N ALA A 27 13.14 -21.43 27.12
CA ALA A 27 13.53 -21.43 25.72
C ALA A 27 12.33 -21.61 24.77
N THR A 28 11.39 -22.49 25.09
CA THR A 28 10.19 -22.68 24.26
C THR A 28 9.30 -21.46 24.28
N VAL A 29 9.06 -20.85 25.44
CA VAL A 29 8.25 -19.63 25.56
C VAL A 29 8.83 -18.48 24.74
N VAL A 30 10.15 -18.25 24.82
CA VAL A 30 10.83 -17.20 24.04
C VAL A 30 10.73 -17.50 22.54
N THR A 31 10.89 -18.76 22.13
CA THR A 31 10.78 -19.15 20.73
C THR A 31 9.37 -18.94 20.19
N PHE A 32 8.33 -19.35 20.93
CA PHE A 32 6.94 -19.11 20.53
C PHE A 32 6.60 -17.62 20.46
N TYR A 33 7.07 -16.82 21.43
CA TYR A 33 6.89 -15.38 21.37
C TYR A 33 7.57 -14.77 20.14
N ALA A 34 8.83 -15.14 19.88
CA ALA A 34 9.56 -14.67 18.71
C ALA A 34 8.85 -15.06 17.41
N ILE A 35 8.38 -16.31 17.28
CA ILE A 35 7.61 -16.78 16.12
C ILE A 35 6.32 -15.97 15.96
N ASN A 36 5.58 -15.72 17.04
CA ASN A 36 4.34 -14.95 16.96
C ASN A 36 4.59 -13.49 16.57
N VAL A 37 5.67 -12.88 17.07
CA VAL A 37 6.05 -11.51 16.71
C VAL A 37 6.55 -11.41 15.27
N THR A 38 7.33 -12.38 14.79
CA THR A 38 7.81 -12.35 13.40
C THR A 38 6.69 -12.69 12.40
N THR A 39 5.84 -13.67 12.69
CA THR A 39 4.73 -14.04 11.79
C THR A 39 3.69 -12.93 11.66
N THR A 40 3.42 -12.17 12.72
CA THR A 40 2.50 -11.02 12.68
C THR A 40 3.09 -9.80 11.97
N ARG A 41 4.42 -9.63 11.92
CA ARG A 41 5.09 -8.57 11.15
C ARG A 41 5.32 -8.91 9.67
N VAL A 42 5.30 -10.18 9.29
CA VAL A 42 5.39 -10.59 7.86
C VAL A 42 4.09 -10.25 7.10
N GLN A 43 2.99 -9.97 7.80
CA GLN A 43 1.70 -9.58 7.21
C GLN A 43 1.50 -8.05 7.22
N GLU A 44 2.56 -7.27 7.08
CA GLU A 44 2.44 -5.81 6.99
C GLU A 44 1.73 -5.41 5.69
N GLU A 45 0.86 -4.39 5.80
CA GLU A 45 0.35 -3.67 4.63
C GLU A 45 1.51 -2.87 4.03
N SER A 46 1.80 -3.07 2.75
CA SER A 46 2.86 -2.35 2.06
C SER A 46 2.43 -2.07 0.62
N ILE A 47 2.24 -0.80 0.28
CA ILE A 47 2.04 -0.39 -1.11
C ILE A 47 3.25 0.35 -1.66
N GLN A 48 3.42 0.22 -2.96
CA GLN A 48 4.35 1.02 -3.72
C GLN A 48 3.58 1.80 -4.78
N ILE A 49 3.86 3.10 -4.87
CA ILE A 49 3.29 4.00 -5.86
C ILE A 49 4.32 4.21 -6.96
N TYR A 50 3.93 3.90 -8.20
CA TYR A 50 4.76 3.98 -9.39
C TYR A 50 4.10 4.84 -10.47
N LYS A 51 4.91 5.31 -11.42
CA LYS A 51 4.44 5.97 -12.66
C LYS A 51 3.42 7.07 -12.38
N MET A 52 3.75 7.91 -11.40
CA MET A 52 2.89 9.00 -11.00
C MET A 52 3.08 10.15 -11.97
N HIS A 53 2.00 10.57 -12.61
CA HIS A 53 1.98 11.79 -13.41
C HIS A 53 0.77 12.63 -13.08
N THR A 54 0.95 13.94 -13.19
CA THR A 54 -0.13 14.90 -13.08
C THR A 54 -0.10 15.77 -14.31
N TRP A 55 -1.19 15.82 -15.06
CA TRP A 55 -1.27 16.47 -16.36
C TRP A 55 -2.26 17.62 -16.29
N HIS A 56 -1.96 18.72 -16.97
CA HIS A 56 -2.89 19.82 -17.19
C HIS A 56 -3.03 20.11 -18.69
N ASN A 57 -4.27 20.29 -19.15
CA ASN A 57 -4.58 20.43 -20.57
C ASN A 57 -4.49 21.86 -21.14
N GLY A 58 -3.82 22.77 -20.43
CA GLY A 58 -3.77 24.20 -20.76
C GLY A 58 -5.10 24.99 -20.72
N THR A 59 -6.24 24.36 -20.46
CA THR A 59 -7.55 25.02 -20.32
C THR A 59 -8.10 24.84 -18.92
N ASN A 60 -9.03 23.91 -18.72
CA ASN A 60 -9.79 23.76 -17.47
C ASN A 60 -9.75 22.34 -16.89
N PHE A 61 -8.91 21.44 -17.44
CA PHE A 61 -8.87 20.07 -16.98
C PHE A 61 -7.46 19.68 -16.52
N ALA A 62 -7.43 19.14 -15.31
CA ALA A 62 -6.27 18.47 -14.76
C ALA A 62 -6.62 17.01 -14.48
N GLU A 63 -5.65 16.12 -14.64
CA GLU A 63 -5.78 14.77 -14.14
C GLU A 63 -4.51 14.34 -13.43
N THR A 64 -4.67 13.41 -12.50
CA THR A 64 -3.55 12.78 -11.81
C THR A 64 -3.70 11.28 -11.92
N THR A 65 -2.64 10.64 -12.39
CA THR A 65 -2.59 9.19 -12.62
C THR A 65 -1.41 8.58 -11.90
N PHE A 66 -1.61 7.37 -11.38
CA PHE A 66 -0.55 6.60 -10.73
C PHE A 66 -0.92 5.13 -10.65
N LEU A 67 0.11 4.30 -10.54
CA LEU A 67 -0.01 2.86 -10.33
C LEU A 67 0.25 2.55 -8.86
N ILE A 68 -0.66 1.82 -8.23
CA ILE A 68 -0.47 1.25 -6.90
C ILE A 68 -0.21 -0.24 -7.04
N ILE A 69 0.81 -0.76 -6.38
CA ILE A 69 1.06 -2.20 -6.28
C ILE A 69 1.03 -2.60 -4.81
N ASN A 70 0.18 -3.56 -4.46
CA ASN A 70 0.20 -4.16 -3.12
C ASN A 70 1.30 -5.21 -3.04
N THR A 71 2.40 -4.82 -2.40
CA THR A 71 3.57 -5.67 -2.11
C THR A 71 3.50 -6.36 -0.74
N GLY A 72 2.50 -6.00 0.07
CA GLY A 72 2.30 -6.56 1.40
C GLY A 72 1.69 -7.97 1.39
N GLY A 73 1.82 -8.66 2.51
CA GLY A 73 1.31 -10.03 2.69
C GLY A 73 -0.21 -10.14 2.93
N ARG A 74 -0.94 -9.02 2.95
CA ARG A 74 -2.38 -8.96 3.19
C ARG A 74 -3.10 -7.95 2.28
N ASP A 75 -4.41 -8.12 2.20
CA ASP A 75 -5.30 -7.17 1.52
C ASP A 75 -5.33 -5.85 2.31
N LEU A 76 -5.46 -4.74 1.59
CA LEU A 76 -5.52 -3.40 2.15
C LEU A 76 -6.79 -2.69 1.75
N VAL A 77 -7.18 -1.71 2.57
CA VAL A 77 -8.29 -0.79 2.30
C VAL A 77 -7.71 0.61 2.17
N ILE A 78 -7.95 1.23 1.02
CA ILE A 78 -7.64 2.64 0.76
C ILE A 78 -8.86 3.45 1.19
N ASP A 79 -8.68 4.26 2.22
CA ASP A 79 -9.72 5.10 2.85
C ASP A 79 -9.76 6.50 2.24
N LYS A 80 -8.62 7.00 1.77
CA LYS A 80 -8.52 8.34 1.20
C LYS A 80 -7.36 8.49 0.25
N ILE A 81 -7.54 9.34 -0.76
CA ILE A 81 -6.48 9.81 -1.62
C ILE A 81 -6.46 11.34 -1.59
N ALA A 82 -5.29 11.92 -1.32
CA ALA A 82 -5.09 13.35 -1.34
C ALA A 82 -4.09 13.76 -2.41
N VAL A 83 -4.40 14.81 -3.15
CA VAL A 83 -3.51 15.43 -4.13
C VAL A 83 -3.24 16.87 -3.67
N ARG A 84 -1.98 17.30 -3.64
CA ARG A 84 -1.55 18.57 -3.03
C ARG A 84 -1.97 18.75 -1.57
N GLY A 85 -2.15 17.64 -0.84
CA GLY A 85 -2.62 17.66 0.55
C GLY A 85 -4.12 17.95 0.72
N GLN A 86 -4.89 18.05 -0.37
CA GLN A 86 -6.34 18.11 -0.35
C GLN A 86 -6.95 16.77 -0.75
N GLU A 87 -8.03 16.39 -0.08
CA GLU A 87 -8.73 15.14 -0.34
C GLU A 87 -9.46 15.18 -1.70
N SER A 88 -9.30 14.11 -2.48
CA SER A 88 -10.05 13.91 -3.72
C SER A 88 -11.32 13.11 -3.43
N ALA A 89 -12.47 13.63 -3.88
CA ALA A 89 -13.74 12.93 -3.71
C ALA A 89 -13.74 11.59 -4.49
N TRP A 90 -14.34 10.54 -3.93
CA TRP A 90 -14.42 9.25 -4.63
C TRP A 90 -15.07 9.34 -6.02
N ALA A 91 -16.03 10.25 -6.20
CA ALA A 91 -16.67 10.50 -7.48
C ALA A 91 -15.70 11.00 -8.58
N SER A 92 -14.55 11.60 -8.22
CA SER A 92 -13.53 12.00 -9.19
C SER A 92 -12.42 10.95 -9.37
N VAL A 93 -12.47 9.85 -8.61
CA VAL A 93 -11.49 8.76 -8.69
C VAL A 93 -12.02 7.65 -9.60
N TYR A 94 -11.20 7.27 -10.56
CA TYR A 94 -11.42 6.19 -11.50
C TYR A 94 -10.31 5.17 -11.33
N TYR A 95 -10.64 3.89 -11.30
CA TYR A 95 -9.65 2.85 -11.09
C TYR A 95 -9.88 1.63 -11.96
N ASN A 96 -8.81 0.85 -12.13
CA ASN A 96 -8.86 -0.51 -12.65
C ASN A 96 -7.96 -1.40 -11.78
N LYS A 97 -8.45 -2.59 -11.41
CA LYS A 97 -7.68 -3.59 -10.64
C LYS A 97 -7.21 -4.67 -11.59
N THR A 98 -5.91 -4.98 -11.57
CA THR A 98 -5.30 -5.99 -12.43
C THR A 98 -4.18 -6.74 -11.71
N THR A 99 -3.87 -7.94 -12.19
CA THR A 99 -2.69 -8.73 -11.78
C THR A 99 -1.56 -8.64 -12.81
N ASP A 100 -1.79 -7.95 -13.92
CA ASP A 100 -0.81 -7.80 -14.99
C ASP A 100 0.37 -6.94 -14.55
N THR A 101 1.55 -7.24 -15.07
CA THR A 101 2.73 -6.40 -14.89
C THR A 101 2.67 -5.21 -15.85
N ILE A 102 2.47 -4.01 -15.30
CA ILE A 102 2.37 -2.77 -16.07
C ILE A 102 3.78 -2.18 -16.29
N ASN A 103 4.34 -2.43 -17.48
CA ASN A 103 5.66 -1.91 -17.86
C ASN A 103 5.58 -0.54 -18.56
N ASN A 104 4.56 -0.34 -19.39
CA ASN A 104 4.29 0.91 -20.09
C ASN A 104 3.97 2.04 -19.10
N ASP A 105 4.20 3.27 -19.54
CA ASP A 105 3.84 4.44 -18.74
C ASP A 105 2.34 4.76 -18.83
N LEU A 106 1.81 5.47 -17.83
CA LEU A 106 0.38 5.84 -17.79
C LEU A 106 0.14 7.07 -18.66
N PRO A 107 -0.64 6.95 -19.76
CA PRO A 107 -0.89 8.06 -20.65
C PRO A 107 -1.99 8.97 -20.11
N TYR A 108 -2.04 10.19 -20.64
CA TYR A 108 -3.20 11.05 -20.44
C TYR A 108 -4.43 10.57 -21.18
N ILE A 109 -5.58 10.70 -20.52
CA ILE A 109 -6.87 10.40 -21.11
C ILE A 109 -7.65 11.68 -21.30
N THR A 110 -7.99 11.98 -22.56
CA THR A 110 -8.91 13.07 -22.86
C THR A 110 -10.26 12.80 -22.22
N PRO A 111 -10.75 13.68 -21.32
CA PRO A 111 -12.00 13.47 -20.63
C PRO A 111 -13.20 13.55 -21.58
N ASN A 112 -14.35 13.08 -21.11
CA ASN A 112 -15.62 13.35 -21.76
C ASN A 112 -15.98 14.85 -21.62
N ALA A 113 -17.00 15.30 -22.37
CA ALA A 113 -17.43 16.70 -22.34
C ALA A 113 -17.90 17.18 -20.95
N ASP A 114 -18.26 16.26 -20.06
CA ASP A 114 -18.64 16.49 -18.67
C ASP A 114 -17.44 16.46 -17.70
N SER A 115 -16.20 16.42 -18.21
CA SER A 115 -14.95 16.30 -17.42
C SER A 115 -14.82 14.98 -16.65
N THR A 116 -15.59 13.96 -17.03
CA THR A 116 -15.51 12.61 -16.43
C THR A 116 -14.69 11.65 -17.28
N LEU A 117 -14.21 10.57 -16.65
CA LEU A 117 -13.60 9.42 -17.33
C LEU A 117 -14.54 8.20 -17.40
N THR A 118 -15.84 8.42 -17.20
CA THR A 118 -16.83 7.34 -17.20
C THR A 118 -16.88 6.65 -18.57
N GLY A 119 -16.72 5.32 -18.57
CA GLY A 119 -16.70 4.50 -19.79
C GLY A 119 -15.41 4.62 -20.62
N LYS A 120 -14.38 5.31 -20.10
CA LYS A 120 -13.06 5.36 -20.73
C LYS A 120 -12.25 4.11 -20.39
N ASN A 121 -11.27 3.82 -21.25
CA ASN A 121 -10.30 2.76 -21.04
C ASN A 121 -8.89 3.33 -21.13
N VAL A 122 -7.97 2.72 -20.39
CA VAL A 122 -6.52 2.95 -20.50
C VAL A 122 -5.94 1.86 -21.38
N THR A 123 -5.35 2.21 -22.51
CA THR A 123 -4.63 1.23 -23.35
C THR A 123 -3.14 1.31 -23.06
N LEU A 124 -2.58 0.23 -22.53
CA LEU A 124 -1.16 0.10 -22.19
C LEU A 124 -0.57 -1.05 -23.01
N GLY A 125 0.18 -0.69 -24.06
CA GLY A 125 0.66 -1.67 -25.04
C GLY A 125 -0.51 -2.34 -25.75
N SER A 126 -0.60 -3.67 -25.65
CA SER A 126 -1.68 -4.46 -26.29
C SER A 126 -2.91 -4.65 -25.39
N ASN A 127 -2.83 -4.29 -24.11
CA ASN A 127 -3.89 -4.50 -23.14
C ASN A 127 -4.72 -3.23 -22.96
N THR A 128 -6.02 -3.41 -22.75
CA THR A 128 -6.96 -2.31 -22.51
C THR A 128 -7.67 -2.54 -21.17
N TYR A 129 -7.55 -1.55 -20.29
CA TYR A 129 -8.05 -1.57 -18.93
C TYR A 129 -9.24 -0.63 -18.81
N ALA A 130 -10.43 -1.19 -18.55
CA ALA A 130 -11.64 -0.38 -18.39
C ALA A 130 -11.65 0.33 -17.04
N LEU A 131 -11.82 1.65 -17.05
CA LEU A 131 -11.89 2.45 -15.82
C LEU A 131 -13.28 2.36 -15.22
N THR A 132 -13.33 2.11 -13.91
CA THR A 132 -14.55 2.12 -13.11
C THR A 132 -14.48 3.28 -12.13
N GLN A 133 -15.55 4.06 -12.02
CA GLN A 133 -15.64 5.15 -11.05
C GLN A 133 -15.75 4.57 -9.63
N ALA A 134 -15.01 5.15 -8.68
CA ALA A 134 -15.12 4.80 -7.28
C ALA A 134 -16.40 5.41 -6.67
N SER A 135 -17.00 4.69 -5.75
CA SER A 135 -18.16 5.15 -4.97
C SER A 135 -17.93 5.13 -3.47
N ASP A 136 -16.90 4.39 -3.03
CA ASP A 136 -16.58 4.08 -1.64
C ASP A 136 -15.13 3.61 -1.57
N ASP A 137 -14.66 3.29 -0.35
CA ASP A 137 -13.33 2.80 -0.06
C ASP A 137 -12.87 1.66 -0.98
N LEU A 138 -11.60 1.73 -1.39
CA LEU A 138 -11.06 0.80 -2.38
C LEU A 138 -10.24 -0.30 -1.72
N ILE A 139 -10.70 -1.55 -1.87
CA ILE A 139 -9.97 -2.72 -1.41
C ILE A 139 -9.00 -3.22 -2.48
N LEU A 140 -7.72 -3.39 -2.14
CA LEU A 140 -6.71 -3.95 -3.03
C LEU A 140 -6.11 -5.23 -2.42
N LYS A 141 -6.24 -6.35 -3.14
CA LYS A 141 -5.76 -7.65 -2.68
C LYS A 141 -4.22 -7.72 -2.68
N SER A 142 -3.66 -8.60 -1.85
CA SER A 142 -2.22 -8.88 -1.89
C SER A 142 -1.79 -9.35 -3.28
N ALA A 143 -0.64 -8.86 -3.77
CA ALA A 143 -0.10 -9.11 -5.10
C ALA A 143 -0.94 -8.58 -6.28
N TRP A 144 -1.94 -7.73 -6.02
CA TRP A 144 -2.68 -7.04 -7.08
C TRP A 144 -2.16 -5.61 -7.28
N SER A 145 -2.36 -5.12 -8.49
CA SER A 145 -2.07 -3.75 -8.87
C SER A 145 -3.38 -2.99 -9.16
N MET A 146 -3.34 -1.68 -8.96
CA MET A 146 -4.44 -0.78 -9.25
C MET A 146 -3.93 0.41 -10.04
N ILE A 147 -4.50 0.62 -11.21
CA ILE A 147 -4.31 1.84 -11.99
C ILE A 147 -5.35 2.83 -11.48
N VAL A 148 -4.92 4.03 -11.08
CA VAL A 148 -5.80 5.07 -10.55
C VAL A 148 -5.66 6.33 -11.40
N TYR A 149 -6.79 6.93 -11.75
CA TYR A 149 -6.93 8.22 -12.40
C TYR A 149 -7.84 9.10 -11.53
N ILE A 150 -7.45 10.34 -11.32
CA ILE A 150 -8.21 11.32 -10.56
C ILE A 150 -8.47 12.50 -11.48
N THR A 151 -9.75 12.79 -11.73
CA THR A 151 -10.15 13.95 -12.54
C THR A 151 -10.23 15.20 -11.68
N ASN A 152 -9.77 16.33 -12.21
CA ASN A 152 -9.77 17.64 -11.56
C ASN A 152 -9.44 17.57 -10.05
N PRO A 153 -8.28 17.00 -9.67
CA PRO A 153 -7.83 17.08 -8.29
C PRO A 153 -7.76 18.55 -7.89
N ASP A 154 -8.20 18.83 -6.66
CA ASP A 154 -8.45 20.21 -6.25
C ASP A 154 -7.19 21.07 -6.37
N HIS A 155 -7.39 22.31 -6.84
CA HIS A 155 -6.34 23.33 -6.97
C HIS A 155 -5.14 22.98 -7.88
N ILE A 156 -5.35 22.35 -9.05
CA ILE A 156 -4.35 22.31 -10.13
C ILE A 156 -4.79 23.21 -11.29
N SER A 157 -4.01 24.26 -11.55
CA SER A 157 -4.27 25.24 -12.61
C SER A 157 -3.18 25.24 -13.67
N VAL A 158 -3.41 25.94 -14.79
CA VAL A 158 -2.42 26.12 -15.87
C VAL A 158 -1.10 26.69 -15.35
N SER A 159 -1.16 27.57 -14.34
CA SER A 159 0.02 28.19 -13.72
C SER A 159 0.87 27.21 -12.91
N ASP A 160 0.33 26.04 -12.56
CA ASP A 160 1.04 25.01 -11.80
C ASP A 160 1.86 24.07 -12.69
N ILE A 161 1.82 24.22 -14.02
CA ILE A 161 2.66 23.43 -14.94
C ILE A 161 4.14 23.66 -14.60
N GLY A 162 4.86 22.57 -14.35
CA GLY A 162 6.25 22.58 -13.89
C GLY A 162 6.44 22.65 -12.37
N VAL A 163 5.37 22.78 -11.58
CA VAL A 163 5.41 22.72 -10.11
C VAL A 163 5.30 21.28 -9.64
N THR A 164 6.00 20.92 -8.57
CA THR A 164 5.91 19.60 -7.94
C THR A 164 4.62 19.47 -7.14
N VAL A 165 3.87 18.40 -7.42
CA VAL A 165 2.64 18.02 -6.72
C VAL A 165 2.88 16.69 -6.02
N GLY A 166 2.42 16.61 -4.76
CA GLY A 166 2.45 15.40 -3.96
C GLY A 166 1.10 14.71 -3.93
N ILE A 167 1.10 13.39 -4.07
CA ILE A 167 -0.05 12.52 -3.82
C ILE A 167 0.22 11.75 -2.54
N THR A 168 -0.79 11.68 -1.68
CA THR A 168 -0.80 10.85 -0.49
C THR A 168 -1.94 9.87 -0.55
N VAL A 169 -1.63 8.57 -0.52
CA VAL A 169 -2.63 7.50 -0.41
C VAL A 169 -2.68 7.08 1.06
N PHE A 170 -3.87 7.15 1.65
CA PHE A 170 -4.13 6.71 3.01
C PHE A 170 -4.76 5.33 2.98
N THR A 171 -4.09 4.38 3.62
CA THR A 171 -4.68 3.09 3.96
C THR A 171 -5.15 3.12 5.40
N ALA A 172 -5.90 2.09 5.82
CA ALA A 172 -6.37 1.96 7.19
C ALA A 172 -5.26 2.06 8.26
N ASN A 173 -4.00 1.71 7.92
CA ASN A 173 -2.90 1.65 8.88
C ASN A 173 -1.68 2.52 8.53
N ALA A 174 -1.59 3.06 7.31
CA ALA A 174 -0.40 3.77 6.84
C ALA A 174 -0.73 4.85 5.81
N GLN A 175 0.24 5.74 5.58
CA GLN A 175 0.17 6.75 4.53
C GLN A 175 1.37 6.61 3.60
N TYR A 176 1.13 6.76 2.30
CA TYR A 176 2.14 6.59 1.26
C TYR A 176 2.18 7.84 0.40
N TYR A 177 3.33 8.52 0.43
CA TYR A 177 3.55 9.76 -0.28
C TYR A 177 4.40 9.53 -1.53
N LYS A 178 3.98 10.13 -2.64
CA LYS A 178 4.78 10.21 -3.87
C LYS A 178 4.62 11.59 -4.47
N GLU A 179 5.67 12.08 -5.11
CA GLU A 179 5.68 13.37 -5.78
C GLU A 179 6.10 13.24 -7.24
N GLY A 180 5.67 14.22 -8.03
CA GLY A 180 5.98 14.37 -9.44
C GLY A 180 5.59 15.76 -9.90
N ASN A 181 6.14 16.18 -11.04
CA ASN A 181 5.85 17.50 -11.57
C ASN A 181 4.54 17.49 -12.35
N VAL A 182 3.85 18.63 -12.37
CA VAL A 182 2.73 18.84 -13.28
C VAL A 182 3.28 19.01 -14.70
N GLU A 183 2.78 18.19 -15.60
CA GLU A 183 3.17 18.16 -17.01
C GLU A 183 2.06 18.75 -17.87
N ALA A 184 2.44 19.32 -19.01
CA ALA A 184 1.47 19.75 -20.02
C ALA A 184 1.03 18.53 -20.83
N SER A 185 -0.28 18.37 -21.06
CA SER A 185 -0.77 17.24 -21.87
C SER A 185 -0.54 17.39 -23.37
N SER A 186 -0.18 18.59 -23.82
CA SER A 186 -0.01 19.00 -25.21
C SER A 186 1.02 20.11 -25.35
#